data_AF-F3YBU1-F1
#
_entry.id   AF-F3YBU1-F1
#
_cell.length_a   1.000
_cell.length_b   1.000
_cell.length_c   1.000
_cell.angle_alpha   90.00
_cell.angle_beta   90.00
_cell.angle_gamma   90.00
#
_symmetry.space_group_name_H-M   'P 1'
#
loop_
_entity.id
_entity.type
_entity.pdbx_description
1 polymer ?
#
loop_
_entity_poly.entity_id
_entity_poly.type
_entity_poly.pdbx_seq_one_letter_code
_entity_poly.pdbx_strand_id
1 'polypeptide(L)'
;MYILYWYPKCSTCQKAKKWLDKKNIEYRTVDMIKNPPSEQLLATWMEEGEQPLRKFFNTSGQHYREQGLKEKVPNFSITEASQCLSKDGMLIKRPILSKEDRFLINGFNEAKYEEVIRNTNINRKIVEEILWVAPVDNGYRIGLTNQAQDELGKITYATFPKPGQTIVKGESLIELEAEKSVSEYESPLTGTIHSINEAAAEDSSILDDLDEEKLWIVTLTEVAKEQFDQL
;
A
#
# COMPACT_ATOMS: atom_id res chain seq x y z
N MET A 1 4.60 14.64 -0.67
CA MET A 1 3.42 15.49 -0.30
C MET A 1 2.13 14.88 -0.88
N TYR A 2 1.02 14.85 -0.12
CA TYR A 2 -0.26 14.34 -0.66
C TYR A 2 -0.91 15.32 -1.66
N ILE A 3 -1.57 14.79 -2.68
CA ILE A 3 -2.31 15.56 -3.69
C ILE A 3 -3.72 14.98 -3.82
N LEU A 4 -4.72 15.81 -3.58
CA LEU A 4 -6.13 15.48 -3.80
C LEU A 4 -6.58 16.04 -5.15
N TYR A 5 -6.65 15.17 -6.15
CA TYR A 5 -7.30 15.48 -7.43
C TYR A 5 -8.81 15.40 -7.21
N TRP A 6 -9.49 16.53 -7.40
CA TRP A 6 -10.88 16.69 -7.01
C TRP A 6 -11.66 17.59 -7.96
N TYR A 7 -12.96 17.64 -7.74
CA TYR A 7 -13.86 18.62 -8.36
C TYR A 7 -14.71 19.27 -7.27
N PRO A 8 -14.71 20.62 -7.13
CA PRO A 8 -15.39 21.29 -6.02
C PRO A 8 -16.87 20.97 -5.86
N LYS A 9 -17.60 20.69 -6.97
CA LYS A 9 -19.04 20.36 -6.90
C LYS A 9 -19.32 18.87 -6.67
N CYS A 10 -18.31 18.04 -6.45
CA CYS A 10 -18.50 16.62 -6.16
C CYS A 10 -18.63 16.38 -4.65
N SER A 11 -19.79 15.88 -4.20
CA SER A 11 -20.04 15.56 -2.78
C SER A 11 -19.04 14.56 -2.19
N THR A 12 -18.65 13.52 -2.94
CA THR A 12 -17.62 12.55 -2.52
C THR A 12 -16.25 13.23 -2.35
N CYS A 13 -15.88 14.15 -3.24
CA CYS A 13 -14.65 14.92 -3.11
C CYS A 13 -14.67 15.82 -1.87
N GLN A 14 -15.80 16.48 -1.60
CA GLN A 14 -15.97 17.32 -0.41
C GLN A 14 -15.86 16.49 0.88
N LYS A 15 -16.37 15.25 0.90
CA LYS A 15 -16.21 14.32 2.02
C LYS A 15 -14.74 13.96 2.26
N ALA A 16 -14.02 13.55 1.21
CA ALA A 16 -12.59 13.25 1.30
C ALA A 16 -11.78 14.44 1.81
N LYS A 17 -12.03 15.63 1.27
CA LYS A 17 -11.36 16.86 1.69
C LYS A 17 -11.59 17.14 3.18
N LYS A 18 -12.84 17.12 3.64
CA LYS A 18 -13.19 17.33 5.06
C LYS A 18 -12.53 16.30 5.98
N TRP A 19 -12.41 15.06 5.52
CA TRP A 19 -11.78 14.00 6.28
C TRP A 19 -10.27 14.22 6.43
N LEU A 20 -9.57 14.59 5.35
CA LEU A 20 -8.14 14.94 5.38
C LEU A 20 -7.89 16.14 6.30
N ASP A 21 -8.74 17.18 6.21
CA ASP A 21 -8.69 18.35 7.09
C ASP A 21 -8.86 17.95 8.57
N LYS A 22 -9.84 17.09 8.88
CA LYS A 22 -10.11 16.61 10.24
C LYS A 22 -8.95 15.80 10.83
N LYS A 23 -8.22 15.05 9.99
CA LYS A 23 -7.06 14.25 10.39
C LYS A 23 -5.75 15.05 10.43
N ASN A 24 -5.79 16.35 10.15
CA ASN A 24 -4.60 17.22 10.06
C ASN A 24 -3.54 16.69 9.08
N ILE A 25 -3.98 16.07 7.98
CA ILE A 25 -3.07 15.59 6.93
C ILE A 25 -2.78 16.76 5.99
N GLU A 26 -1.51 17.03 5.71
CA GLU A 26 -1.13 18.05 4.73
C GLU A 26 -1.29 17.54 3.30
N TYR A 27 -2.00 18.31 2.48
CA TYR A 27 -2.19 18.01 1.07
C TYR A 27 -2.38 19.30 0.25
N ARG A 28 -2.07 19.22 -1.05
CA ARG A 28 -2.52 20.22 -2.03
C ARG A 28 -3.70 19.68 -2.84
N THR A 29 -4.45 20.57 -3.48
CA THR A 29 -5.56 20.17 -4.33
C THR A 29 -5.30 20.48 -5.80
N VAL A 30 -5.86 19.65 -6.69
CA VAL A 30 -5.87 19.89 -8.14
C VAL A 30 -7.30 19.73 -8.65
N ASP A 31 -7.86 20.80 -9.21
CA ASP A 31 -9.16 20.73 -9.89
C ASP A 31 -8.99 19.98 -11.22
N MET A 32 -9.33 18.68 -11.23
CA MET A 32 -9.09 17.79 -12.38
C MET A 32 -9.92 18.16 -13.61
N ILE A 33 -10.93 19.03 -13.46
CA ILE A 33 -11.73 19.51 -14.59
C ILE A 33 -11.01 20.64 -15.32
N LYS A 34 -10.35 21.52 -14.55
CA LYS A 34 -9.59 22.65 -15.10
C LYS A 34 -8.19 22.24 -15.53
N ASN A 35 -7.56 21.38 -14.73
CA ASN A 35 -6.21 20.88 -14.91
C ASN A 35 -6.23 19.35 -14.75
N PRO A 36 -6.73 18.62 -15.77
CA PRO A 36 -6.68 17.16 -15.75
C PRO A 36 -5.24 16.68 -15.59
N PRO A 37 -5.01 15.57 -14.86
CA PRO A 37 -3.72 14.88 -14.85
C PRO A 37 -3.22 14.60 -16.27
N SER A 38 -1.89 14.64 -16.48
CA SER A 38 -1.30 14.35 -17.78
C SER A 38 -1.53 12.89 -18.19
N GLU A 39 -1.46 12.63 -19.49
CA GLU A 39 -1.50 11.27 -20.04
C GLU A 39 -0.46 10.36 -19.38
N GLN A 40 0.78 10.85 -19.23
CA GLN A 40 1.86 10.09 -18.62
C GLN A 40 1.54 9.71 -17.17
N LEU A 41 1.06 10.67 -16.37
CA LEU A 41 0.73 10.41 -14.96
C LEU A 41 -0.43 9.43 -14.82
N LEU A 42 -1.44 9.55 -15.69
CA LEU A 42 -2.57 8.61 -15.72
C LEU A 42 -2.13 7.21 -16.14
N ALA A 43 -1.23 7.08 -17.11
CA ALA A 43 -0.66 5.82 -17.53
C ALA A 43 0.11 5.16 -16.37
N THR A 44 1.00 5.91 -15.71
CA THR A 44 1.74 5.42 -14.53
C THR A 44 0.79 4.93 -13.44
N TRP A 45 -0.26 5.68 -13.10
CA TRP A 45 -1.24 5.24 -12.11
C TRP A 45 -1.99 3.96 -12.50
N MET A 46 -2.22 3.74 -13.80
CA MET A 46 -2.88 2.53 -14.30
C MET A 46 -1.94 1.32 -14.36
N GLU A 47 -0.65 1.55 -14.56
CA GLU A 47 0.39 0.51 -14.55
C GLU A 47 0.72 0.06 -13.12
N GLU A 48 0.85 1.01 -12.19
CA GLU A 48 1.12 0.73 -10.76
C GLU A 48 -0.12 0.25 -10.01
N GLY A 49 -1.31 0.63 -10.48
CA GLY A 49 -2.56 0.31 -9.80
C GLY A 49 -3.04 -1.11 -10.11
N GLU A 50 -3.23 -1.93 -9.09
CA GLU A 50 -3.77 -3.30 -9.23
C GLU A 50 -5.26 -3.35 -9.67
N GLN A 51 -5.90 -2.19 -9.84
CA GLN A 51 -7.33 -2.10 -10.15
C GLN A 51 -7.59 -2.06 -11.67
N PRO A 52 -8.69 -2.65 -12.16
CA PRO A 52 -9.04 -2.60 -13.57
C PRO A 52 -9.18 -1.17 -14.09
N LEU A 53 -8.74 -0.92 -15.34
CA LEU A 53 -8.81 0.40 -16.02
C LEU A 53 -10.14 1.12 -15.85
N ARG A 54 -11.25 0.38 -15.95
CA ARG A 54 -12.61 0.92 -15.78
C ARG A 54 -12.82 1.65 -14.46
N LYS A 55 -12.07 1.34 -13.40
CA LYS A 55 -12.16 2.00 -12.09
C LYS A 55 -11.64 3.44 -12.12
N PHE A 56 -10.77 3.79 -13.06
CA PHE A 56 -10.32 5.17 -13.29
C PHE A 56 -11.36 6.03 -14.01
N PHE A 57 -12.42 5.43 -14.57
CA PHE A 57 -13.49 6.16 -15.24
C PHE A 57 -14.65 6.51 -14.29
N ASN A 58 -15.19 7.71 -14.46
CA ASN A 58 -16.44 8.15 -13.87
C ASN A 58 -17.63 7.50 -14.61
N THR A 59 -17.82 6.20 -14.39
CA THR A 59 -18.84 5.38 -15.06
C THR A 59 -20.29 5.83 -14.81
N SER A 60 -20.54 6.59 -13.74
CA SER A 60 -21.85 7.19 -13.44
C SER A 60 -22.04 8.57 -14.07
N GLY A 61 -21.01 9.15 -14.70
CA GLY A 61 -21.03 10.48 -15.30
C GLY A 61 -21.78 10.54 -16.64
N GLN A 62 -22.29 11.72 -16.97
CA GLN A 62 -22.97 11.98 -18.25
C GLN A 62 -22.03 11.81 -19.44
N HIS A 63 -20.82 12.38 -19.37
CA HIS A 63 -19.82 12.30 -20.43
C HIS A 63 -19.46 10.84 -20.77
N TYR A 64 -19.38 9.96 -19.76
CA TYR A 64 -19.13 8.53 -19.96
C TYR A 64 -20.25 7.84 -20.76
N ARG A 65 -21.50 8.18 -20.46
CA ARG A 65 -22.68 7.63 -21.15
C ARG A 65 -22.81 8.15 -22.58
N GLU A 66 -22.67 9.46 -22.76
CA GLU A 66 -22.83 10.13 -24.06
C GLU A 66 -21.79 9.68 -25.08
N GLN A 67 -20.57 9.39 -24.63
CA GLN A 67 -19.49 8.91 -25.50
C GLN A 67 -19.53 7.39 -25.74
N GLY A 68 -20.50 6.68 -25.15
CA GLY A 68 -20.65 5.23 -25.28
C GLY A 68 -19.48 4.45 -24.70
N LEU A 69 -18.80 5.00 -23.68
CA LEU A 69 -17.55 4.43 -23.17
C LEU A 69 -17.73 3.10 -22.44
N LYS A 70 -18.96 2.75 -22.05
CA LYS A 70 -19.27 1.46 -21.44
C LYS A 70 -18.80 0.29 -22.30
N GLU A 71 -18.99 0.38 -23.62
CA GLU A 71 -18.66 -0.69 -24.57
C GLU A 71 -17.20 -0.59 -25.07
N LYS A 72 -16.58 0.59 -24.98
CA LYS A 72 -15.23 0.86 -25.49
C LYS A 72 -14.14 0.56 -24.47
N VAL A 73 -14.31 1.02 -23.23
CA VAL A 73 -13.31 0.90 -22.15
C VAL A 73 -12.83 -0.53 -21.88
N PRO A 74 -13.66 -1.59 -21.97
CA PRO A 74 -13.17 -2.96 -21.82
C PRO A 74 -12.08 -3.36 -22.82
N ASN A 75 -11.99 -2.67 -23.97
CA ASN A 75 -11.03 -2.96 -25.03
C ASN A 75 -9.90 -1.93 -25.11
N PHE A 76 -9.85 -0.95 -24.20
CA PHE A 76 -8.79 0.05 -24.18
C PHE A 76 -7.49 -0.55 -23.66
N SER A 77 -6.39 -0.19 -24.32
CA SER A 77 -5.05 -0.20 -23.74
C SER A 77 -4.89 0.92 -22.70
N ILE A 78 -3.83 0.84 -21.89
CA ILE A 78 -3.45 1.91 -20.94
C ILE A 78 -3.25 3.24 -21.67
N THR A 79 -2.60 3.23 -22.82
CA THR A 79 -2.38 4.42 -23.66
C THR A 79 -3.71 5.03 -24.12
N GLU A 80 -4.64 4.23 -24.65
CA GLU A 80 -5.94 4.76 -25.10
C GLU A 80 -6.77 5.30 -23.93
N ALA A 81 -6.75 4.61 -22.79
CA ALA A 81 -7.46 5.05 -21.59
C ALA A 81 -6.88 6.36 -21.03
N SER A 82 -5.57 6.47 -20.88
CA SER A 82 -4.89 7.67 -20.38
C SER A 82 -5.05 8.87 -21.33
N GLN A 83 -5.00 8.67 -22.64
CA GLN A 83 -5.31 9.70 -23.65
C GLN A 83 -6.76 10.18 -23.57
N CYS A 84 -7.71 9.26 -23.36
CA CYS A 84 -9.12 9.58 -23.22
C CYS A 84 -9.37 10.44 -21.97
N LEU A 85 -8.80 10.02 -20.83
CA LEU A 85 -8.99 10.68 -19.54
C LEU A 85 -8.29 12.05 -19.44
N SER A 86 -7.08 12.20 -19.98
CA SER A 86 -6.33 13.46 -19.94
C SER A 86 -7.00 14.60 -20.73
N LYS A 87 -7.80 14.26 -21.76
CA LYS A 87 -8.54 15.24 -22.58
C LYS A 87 -9.80 15.75 -21.90
N ASP A 88 -10.39 14.98 -20.98
CA ASP A 88 -11.65 15.33 -20.32
C ASP A 88 -11.68 14.86 -18.87
N GLY A 89 -11.39 15.80 -17.95
CA GLY A 89 -11.44 15.56 -16.51
C GLY A 89 -12.79 15.07 -15.98
N MET A 90 -13.90 15.30 -16.69
CA MET A 90 -15.22 14.77 -16.27
C MET A 90 -15.34 13.26 -16.41
N LEU A 91 -14.48 12.65 -17.24
CA LEU A 91 -14.38 11.20 -17.38
C LEU A 91 -13.58 10.55 -16.25
N ILE A 92 -12.82 11.30 -15.45
CA ILE A 92 -11.96 10.75 -14.40
C ILE A 92 -12.77 10.43 -13.15
N LYS A 93 -12.59 9.22 -12.60
CA LYS A 93 -13.15 8.82 -11.32
C LYS A 93 -12.58 9.72 -10.22
N ARG A 94 -13.46 10.24 -9.37
CA ARG A 94 -13.11 11.27 -8.38
C ARG A 94 -13.61 10.94 -6.97
N PRO A 95 -12.92 11.42 -5.91
CA PRO A 95 -11.58 12.01 -5.96
C PRO A 95 -10.48 10.98 -6.28
N ILE A 96 -9.26 11.43 -6.57
CA ILE A 96 -8.05 10.59 -6.54
C ILE A 96 -7.10 11.21 -5.51
N LEU A 97 -6.54 10.37 -4.64
CA LEU A 97 -5.48 10.74 -3.72
C LEU A 97 -4.18 10.10 -4.20
N SER A 98 -3.11 10.90 -4.28
CA SER A 98 -1.75 10.46 -4.56
C SER A 98 -0.80 11.00 -3.48
N LYS A 99 0.39 10.41 -3.34
CA LYS A 99 1.53 11.03 -2.66
C LYS A 99 2.61 11.28 -3.71
N GLU A 100 2.86 12.56 -3.98
CA GLU A 100 3.56 12.97 -5.20
C GLU A 100 2.88 12.31 -6.42
N ASP A 101 3.65 11.66 -7.27
CA ASP A 101 3.13 11.04 -8.49
C ASP A 101 2.67 9.60 -8.26
N ARG A 102 2.85 9.02 -7.06
CA ARG A 102 2.40 7.66 -6.73
C ARG A 102 0.90 7.61 -6.46
N PHE A 103 0.19 6.76 -7.20
CA PHE A 103 -1.24 6.50 -6.97
C PHE A 103 -1.48 5.85 -5.59
N LEU A 104 -2.48 6.32 -4.85
CA LEU A 104 -2.90 5.66 -3.60
C LEU A 104 -4.30 5.09 -3.70
N ILE A 105 -5.29 5.91 -4.04
CA ILE A 105 -6.68 5.49 -4.06
C ILE A 105 -7.55 6.40 -4.92
N ASN A 106 -8.60 5.83 -5.52
CA ASN A 106 -9.69 6.58 -6.13
C ASN A 106 -11.01 6.40 -5.36
N GLY A 107 -11.89 7.38 -5.50
CA GLY A 107 -13.08 7.47 -4.66
C GLY A 107 -12.75 7.85 -3.21
N PHE A 108 -13.73 7.69 -2.33
CA PHE A 108 -13.57 7.96 -0.90
C PHE A 108 -14.27 6.88 -0.09
N ASN A 109 -13.50 6.24 0.78
CA ASN A 109 -13.94 5.38 1.86
C ASN A 109 -12.98 5.63 3.03
N GLU A 110 -13.52 5.94 4.21
CA GLU A 110 -12.73 6.36 5.37
C GLU A 110 -11.72 5.29 5.80
N ALA A 111 -12.16 4.04 6.00
CA ALA A 111 -11.28 2.95 6.40
C ALA A 111 -10.13 2.72 5.39
N LYS A 112 -10.44 2.77 4.09
CA LYS A 112 -9.41 2.65 3.05
C LYS A 112 -8.45 3.84 3.02
N TYR A 113 -8.92 5.05 3.32
CA TYR A 113 -8.06 6.23 3.41
C TYR A 113 -7.10 6.11 4.60
N GLU A 114 -7.59 5.64 5.75
CA GLU A 114 -6.75 5.34 6.92
C GLU A 114 -5.67 4.33 6.57
N GLU A 115 -6.05 3.20 5.97
CA GLU A 115 -5.15 2.14 5.53
C GLU A 115 -4.07 2.64 4.57
N VAL A 116 -4.44 3.32 3.47
CA VAL A 116 -3.44 3.78 2.50
C VAL A 116 -2.53 4.85 3.08
N ILE A 117 -3.04 5.77 3.89
CA ILE A 117 -2.21 6.82 4.51
C ILE A 117 -1.27 6.22 5.53
N ARG A 118 -1.75 5.26 6.35
CA ARG A 118 -0.93 4.48 7.28
C ARG A 118 0.20 3.79 6.54
N ASN A 119 -0.11 2.99 5.52
CA ASN A 119 0.87 2.28 4.69
C ASN A 119 1.84 3.21 3.95
N THR A 120 1.41 4.43 3.62
CA THR A 120 2.24 5.43 2.93
C THR A 120 3.19 6.18 3.87
N ASN A 121 2.88 6.21 5.17
CA ASN A 121 3.72 6.83 6.20
C ASN A 121 4.74 5.84 6.78
N ILE A 122 4.49 4.55 6.59
CA ILE A 122 5.48 3.51 6.83
C ILE A 122 6.39 3.50 5.59
N ASN A 123 7.61 4.05 5.71
CA ASN A 123 8.64 3.88 4.68
C ASN A 123 9.06 2.41 4.65
N ARG A 124 8.18 1.51 4.18
CA ARG A 124 8.43 0.07 4.19
C ARG A 124 9.12 -0.36 2.90
N LYS A 125 10.02 -1.32 3.04
CA LYS A 125 10.68 -2.03 1.93
C LYS A 125 10.28 -3.49 1.96
N ILE A 126 10.05 -4.07 0.78
CA ILE A 126 9.68 -5.47 0.64
C ILE A 126 10.94 -6.26 0.25
N VAL A 127 11.17 -7.38 0.93
CA VAL A 127 12.29 -8.29 0.72
C VAL A 127 11.71 -9.63 0.27
N GLU A 128 12.11 -10.06 -0.93
CA GLU A 128 11.73 -11.34 -1.54
C GLU A 128 10.20 -11.59 -1.60
N GLU A 129 9.39 -10.54 -1.70
CA GLU A 129 7.91 -10.60 -1.68
C GLU A 129 7.30 -11.15 -0.37
N ILE A 130 8.11 -11.63 0.58
CA ILE A 130 7.68 -12.26 1.83
C ILE A 130 7.76 -11.32 3.03
N LEU A 131 8.89 -10.63 3.21
CA LEU A 131 9.11 -9.79 4.38
C LEU A 131 8.91 -8.32 4.01
N TRP A 132 8.27 -7.56 4.90
CA TRP A 132 8.38 -6.11 4.89
C TRP A 132 9.27 -5.65 6.03
N VAL A 133 10.00 -4.56 5.78
CA VAL A 133 10.84 -3.88 6.76
C VAL A 133 10.44 -2.43 6.83
N ALA A 134 10.16 -1.91 8.03
CA ALA A 134 9.68 -0.56 8.25
C ALA A 134 10.45 0.15 9.37
N PRO A 135 10.83 1.44 9.22
CA PRO A 135 11.40 2.20 10.32
C PRO A 135 10.36 2.46 11.40
N VAL A 136 10.82 2.43 12.65
CA VAL A 136 10.07 2.81 13.86
C VAL A 136 10.93 3.75 14.71
N ASP A 137 10.38 4.34 15.77
CA ASP A 137 11.06 5.35 16.60
C ASP A 137 12.47 4.93 17.06
N ASN A 138 12.66 3.64 17.34
CA ASN A 138 13.94 3.07 17.74
C ASN A 138 14.26 1.81 16.94
N GLY A 139 14.61 1.98 15.66
CA GLY A 139 15.13 0.91 14.79
C GLY A 139 14.16 0.52 13.67
N TYR A 140 14.07 -0.77 13.38
CA TYR A 140 13.29 -1.30 12.25
C TYR A 140 12.42 -2.48 12.66
N ARG A 141 11.16 -2.45 12.26
CA ARG A 141 10.23 -3.57 12.43
C ARG A 141 10.20 -4.41 11.17
N ILE A 142 10.20 -5.73 11.35
CA ILE A 142 10.12 -6.71 10.28
C ILE A 142 8.82 -7.50 10.46
N GLY A 143 8.12 -7.81 9.38
CA GLY A 143 6.91 -8.64 9.39
C GLY A 143 6.65 -9.33 8.06
N LEU A 144 5.61 -10.15 8.01
CA LEU A 144 5.19 -10.85 6.80
C LEU A 144 4.26 -9.97 5.97
N THR A 145 4.43 -10.02 4.65
CA THR A 145 3.46 -9.48 3.70
C THR A 145 2.22 -10.36 3.65
N ASN A 146 1.10 -9.81 3.20
CA ASN A 146 -0.08 -10.63 2.91
C ASN A 146 0.20 -11.65 1.80
N GLN A 147 1.13 -11.36 0.88
CA GLN A 147 1.50 -12.27 -0.20
C GLN A 147 2.21 -13.53 0.33
N ALA A 148 2.93 -13.44 1.45
CA ALA A 148 3.54 -14.60 2.09
C ALA A 148 2.52 -15.70 2.46
N GLN A 149 1.28 -15.31 2.80
CA GLN A 149 0.21 -16.25 3.13
C GLN A 149 -0.25 -17.08 1.93
N ASP A 150 -0.19 -16.53 0.71
CA ASP A 150 -0.53 -17.29 -0.50
C ASP A 150 0.45 -18.44 -0.73
N GLU A 151 1.72 -18.25 -0.37
CA GLU A 151 2.77 -19.28 -0.46
C GLU A 151 2.70 -20.30 0.68
N LEU A 152 2.61 -19.82 1.92
CA LEU A 152 2.65 -20.64 3.13
C LEU A 152 1.32 -21.39 3.39
N GLY A 153 0.19 -20.79 3.02
CA GLY A 153 -1.10 -21.18 3.55
C GLY A 153 -1.25 -20.78 5.01
N LYS A 154 -2.11 -21.48 5.74
CA LYS A 154 -2.37 -21.19 7.16
C LYS A 154 -1.19 -21.61 8.03
N ILE A 155 -0.62 -20.68 8.78
CA ILE A 155 0.43 -20.90 9.77
C ILE A 155 -0.15 -21.61 11.00
N THR A 156 0.48 -22.73 11.35
CA THR A 156 0.13 -23.54 12.52
C THR A 156 1.10 -23.35 13.66
N TYR A 157 2.37 -23.04 13.37
CA TYR A 157 3.40 -22.82 14.37
C TYR A 157 4.50 -21.88 13.86
N ALA A 158 5.09 -21.10 14.77
CA ALA A 158 6.18 -20.19 14.46
C ALA A 158 7.25 -20.20 15.57
N THR A 159 8.51 -20.32 15.19
CA THR A 159 9.66 -20.19 16.10
C THR A 159 10.23 -18.78 16.01
N PHE A 160 10.08 -18.02 17.09
CA PHE A 160 10.58 -16.65 17.20
C PHE A 160 12.01 -16.60 17.78
N PRO A 161 12.80 -15.57 17.40
CA PRO A 161 14.09 -15.30 18.03
C PRO A 161 13.91 -14.73 19.43
N LYS A 162 14.97 -14.66 20.22
CA LYS A 162 14.88 -14.18 21.61
C LYS A 162 15.17 -12.68 21.70
N PRO A 163 14.36 -11.90 22.45
CA PRO A 163 14.74 -10.53 22.80
C PRO A 163 16.13 -10.47 23.44
N GLY A 164 16.93 -9.49 23.02
CA GLY A 164 18.32 -9.31 23.41
C GLY A 164 19.36 -10.07 22.57
N GLN A 165 18.93 -10.96 21.66
CA GLN A 165 19.83 -11.65 20.74
C GLN A 165 20.31 -10.69 19.64
N THR A 166 21.62 -10.70 19.33
CA THR A 166 22.13 -10.12 18.10
C THR A 166 21.91 -11.09 16.94
N ILE A 167 21.37 -10.59 15.83
CA ILE A 167 21.15 -11.32 14.60
C ILE A 167 21.93 -10.66 13.46
N VAL A 168 22.57 -11.47 12.63
CA VAL A 168 23.31 -11.02 11.45
C VAL A 168 22.43 -11.19 10.20
N LYS A 169 22.56 -10.27 9.25
CA LYS A 169 21.90 -10.39 7.94
C LYS A 169 22.21 -11.76 7.31
N GLY A 170 21.17 -12.45 6.85
CA GLY A 170 21.26 -13.81 6.30
C GLY A 170 21.16 -14.93 7.35
N GLU A 171 21.10 -14.62 8.64
CA GLU A 171 20.79 -15.62 9.67
C GLU A 171 19.28 -15.83 9.80
N SER A 172 18.87 -17.02 10.23
CA SER A 172 17.48 -17.37 10.50
C SER A 172 16.80 -16.37 11.44
N LEU A 173 15.76 -15.70 10.93
CA LEU A 173 14.94 -14.76 11.68
C LEU A 173 13.70 -15.42 12.26
N ILE A 174 13.02 -16.24 11.44
CA ILE A 174 11.79 -16.93 11.82
C ILE A 174 11.67 -18.23 11.05
N GLU A 175 11.23 -19.28 11.74
CA GLU A 175 10.81 -20.55 11.14
C GLU A 175 9.29 -20.66 11.26
N LEU A 176 8.62 -20.92 10.13
CA LEU A 176 7.17 -21.03 10.03
C LEU A 176 6.79 -22.43 9.56
N GLU A 177 5.93 -23.09 10.34
CA GLU A 177 5.21 -24.28 9.91
C GLU A 177 3.80 -23.86 9.51
N ALA A 178 3.44 -24.18 8.27
CA ALA A 178 2.14 -23.86 7.70
C ALA A 178 1.58 -25.06 6.92
N GLU A 179 0.30 -24.98 6.54
CA GLU A 179 -0.41 -26.07 5.87
C GLU A 179 0.28 -26.57 4.59
N LYS A 180 0.95 -25.67 3.85
CA LYS A 180 1.59 -26.02 2.57
C LYS A 180 3.07 -26.38 2.70
N SER A 181 3.78 -25.77 3.65
CA SER A 181 5.22 -25.92 3.78
C SER A 181 5.74 -25.57 5.17
N VAL A 182 6.95 -26.04 5.44
CA VAL A 182 7.81 -25.50 6.50
C VAL A 182 8.83 -24.60 5.82
N SER A 183 8.90 -23.35 6.22
CA SER A 183 9.74 -22.33 5.60
C SER A 183 10.54 -21.59 6.66
N GLU A 184 11.80 -21.31 6.35
CA GLU A 184 12.70 -20.52 7.19
C GLU A 184 13.04 -19.24 6.45
N TYR A 185 12.88 -18.10 7.12
CA TYR A 185 13.14 -16.79 6.55
C TYR A 185 14.30 -16.12 7.25
N GLU A 186 15.24 -15.62 6.45
CA GLU A 186 16.46 -14.99 6.93
C GLU A 186 16.24 -13.51 7.28
N SER A 187 17.04 -12.99 8.22
CA SER A 187 17.00 -11.58 8.57
C SER A 187 17.57 -10.73 7.42
N PRO A 188 16.83 -9.74 6.92
CA PRO A 188 17.34 -8.81 5.90
C PRO A 188 18.37 -7.81 6.46
N LEU A 189 18.46 -7.69 7.79
CA LEU A 189 19.25 -6.67 8.49
C LEU A 189 20.08 -7.29 9.62
N THR A 190 21.27 -6.75 9.87
CA THR A 190 22.04 -7.02 11.09
C THR A 190 21.63 -6.04 12.20
N GLY A 191 21.37 -6.54 13.41
CA GLY A 191 21.03 -5.74 14.58
C GLY A 191 20.75 -6.57 15.84
N THR A 192 20.15 -5.95 16.85
CA THR A 192 19.74 -6.60 18.10
C THR A 192 18.22 -6.69 18.20
N ILE A 193 17.69 -7.88 18.48
CA ILE A 193 16.25 -8.13 18.68
C ILE A 193 15.80 -7.35 19.92
N HIS A 194 15.07 -6.26 19.71
CA HIS A 194 14.55 -5.44 20.80
C HIS A 194 13.27 -6.04 21.37
N SER A 195 12.34 -6.43 20.49
CA SER A 195 11.08 -7.06 20.86
C SER A 195 10.62 -8.02 19.78
N ILE A 196 9.79 -8.97 20.17
CA ILE A 196 9.06 -9.88 19.27
C ILE A 196 7.56 -9.65 19.43
N ASN A 197 6.79 -10.10 18.45
CA ASN A 197 5.34 -10.10 18.55
C ASN A 197 4.87 -11.18 19.51
N GLU A 198 4.79 -10.83 20.79
CA GLU A 198 4.41 -11.75 21.87
C GLU A 198 3.06 -12.41 21.60
N ALA A 199 2.09 -11.67 21.05
CA ALA A 199 0.80 -12.22 20.69
C ALA A 199 0.95 -13.32 19.64
N ALA A 200 1.74 -13.11 18.59
CA ALA A 200 1.98 -14.11 17.55
C ALA A 200 2.89 -15.28 18.02
N ALA A 201 3.74 -15.04 19.01
CA ALA A 201 4.51 -16.09 19.66
C ALA A 201 3.64 -17.01 20.54
N GLU A 202 2.54 -16.49 21.10
CA GLU A 202 1.52 -17.27 21.82
C GLU A 202 0.51 -17.92 20.88
N ASP A 203 0.10 -17.22 19.81
CA ASP A 203 -0.84 -17.67 18.79
C ASP A 203 -0.32 -17.33 17.38
N SER A 204 0.32 -18.30 16.74
CA SER A 204 0.93 -18.13 15.41
C SER A 204 -0.07 -17.83 14.30
N SER A 205 -1.38 -18.07 14.50
CA SER A 205 -2.41 -17.71 13.52
C SER A 205 -2.57 -16.20 13.33
N ILE A 206 -2.03 -15.39 14.26
CA ILE A 206 -1.94 -13.93 14.09
C ILE A 206 -1.08 -13.56 12.88
N LEU A 207 -0.11 -14.40 12.50
CA LEU A 207 0.71 -14.20 11.30
C LEU A 207 -0.05 -14.49 9.99
N ASP A 208 -1.31 -14.95 10.07
CA ASP A 208 -2.23 -15.14 8.94
C ASP A 208 -3.37 -14.10 8.92
N ASP A 209 -3.32 -13.05 9.73
CA ASP A 209 -4.38 -12.04 9.77
C ASP A 209 -4.43 -11.23 8.46
N LEU A 210 -5.60 -10.69 8.12
CA LEU A 210 -5.77 -9.79 6.98
C LEU A 210 -5.17 -8.39 7.25
N ASP A 211 -4.97 -8.06 8.52
CA ASP A 211 -4.34 -6.82 8.96
C ASP A 211 -2.81 -6.99 9.03
N GLU A 212 -2.13 -6.49 8.00
CA GLU A 212 -0.66 -6.57 7.83
C GLU A 212 0.12 -5.98 9.03
N GLU A 213 -0.48 -5.10 9.85
CA GLU A 213 0.17 -4.58 11.07
C GLU A 213 0.34 -5.61 12.17
N LYS A 214 -0.53 -6.62 12.20
CA LYS A 214 -0.45 -7.71 13.17
C LYS A 214 0.59 -8.75 12.77
N LEU A 215 0.97 -8.77 11.50
CA LEU A 215 1.91 -9.73 10.91
C LEU A 215 3.38 -9.41 11.22
N TRP A 216 3.64 -8.42 12.08
CA TRP A 216 4.99 -8.11 12.50
C TRP A 216 5.59 -9.26 13.31
N ILE A 217 6.89 -9.47 13.14
CA ILE A 217 7.64 -10.57 13.75
C ILE A 217 8.53 -10.02 14.86
N VAL A 218 9.43 -9.09 14.50
CA VAL A 218 10.39 -8.49 15.43
C VAL A 218 10.53 -6.98 15.22
N THR A 219 11.03 -6.30 16.24
CA THR A 219 11.68 -4.99 16.09
C THR A 219 13.18 -5.14 16.37
N LEU A 220 14.02 -4.74 15.43
CA LEU A 220 15.47 -4.67 15.55
C LEU A 220 15.91 -3.26 15.96
N THR A 221 16.92 -3.21 16.83
CA THR A 221 17.69 -2.02 17.20
C THR A 221 19.15 -2.18 16.76
N GLU A 222 19.96 -1.13 16.89
CA GLU A 222 21.40 -1.16 16.53
C GLU A 222 21.65 -1.51 15.04
N VAL A 223 20.67 -1.23 14.18
CA VAL A 223 20.77 -1.44 12.75
C VAL A 223 21.40 -0.21 12.09
N ALA A 224 22.50 -0.40 11.36
CA ALA A 224 23.07 0.65 10.52
C ALA A 224 22.06 1.08 9.43
N LYS A 225 21.78 2.38 9.34
CA LYS A 225 20.76 2.95 8.44
C LYS A 225 20.99 2.57 6.98
N GLU A 226 22.25 2.48 6.56
CA GLU A 226 22.64 2.13 5.20
C GLU A 226 22.16 0.75 4.79
N GLN A 227 22.05 -0.20 5.74
CA GLN A 227 21.50 -1.53 5.46
C GLN A 227 20.04 -1.42 5.00
N PHE A 228 19.23 -0.62 5.71
CA PHE A 228 17.85 -0.38 5.32
C PHE A 228 17.76 0.36 3.99
N ASP A 229 18.60 1.39 3.78
CA ASP A 229 18.60 2.17 2.54
C ASP A 229 18.98 1.31 1.31
N GLN A 230 19.71 0.19 1.51
CA GLN A 230 20.12 -0.76 0.47
C GLN A 230 19.19 -1.96 0.26
N LEU A 231 18.17 -2.15 1.12
CA LEU A 231 17.10 -3.13 0.87
C LEU A 231 16.32 -2.79 -0.41
#